data_AF-A0A2U3K258-F1
#
_entry.id   AF-A0A2U3K258-F1
#
_cell.length_a   1.000
_cell.length_b   1.000
_cell.length_c   1.000
_cell.angle_alpha   90.00
_cell.angle_beta   90.00
_cell.angle_gamma   90.00
#
_symmetry.space_group_name_H-M   'P 1'
#
loop_
_entity.id
_entity.type
_entity.pdbx_description
1 polymer ?
#
loop_
_entity_poly.entity_id
_entity_poly.type
_entity_poly.pdbx_seq_one_letter_code
_entity_poly.pdbx_strand_id
1 'polypeptide(L)'
;MADDSGRSLGGSTPRWVRVAMPSTADLIFVALLTALVFTPLSVRLLGDAGIGWHIRAGQQILGTHTIPRVDSFSSTMGGKAWFAWEWLYDLVVGRLEASLGLNGVVWFTALVIAAVFAWTFHLLILRGTNLLIALVLVLLAISASMIHFLARPHVVSWLFTLAWFWILQSSERESLDGQSLRRGRVLWLLPLLMLVWVNVHGGFVVGFVLLAIFWVGALWDWYCTEEGRIEDLFSRIAAHKRARALVGVGLLSLVASLVNPYGWKLHGHVYSYLSNRFLMDHIEEFRSPDFHGLAQKCFLILVLITLAALAAHGRRLRMSEMLTVLLAVFTGMYASRNIPVSSLLLVMVIGPLLAPVRLGQRFFEKMTAVECGLRGHLWPVLAVVVTFLIAVNGGRVGSSVWMDAHFDPNRMPVEAVNYLQAQKLPGPVLSPDYWGGYLIYRLYPGTKVVIDDRHDLYGEEFLKSYLKMMKVQPGRKEFLQEHEIRCLVLAREAALTNLLLEMQMQMPLEKPDWIEVYGDDTAVVLVRKGPASNR
;
A
#
# COMPACT_ATOMS: atom_id res chain seq x y z
N MET A 1 1.66 64.97 -14.36
CA MET A 1 2.25 64.75 -13.03
C MET A 1 1.65 63.47 -12.51
N ALA A 2 2.49 62.47 -12.30
CA ALA A 2 2.15 61.08 -12.03
C ALA A 2 1.48 60.90 -10.68
N ASP A 3 0.58 59.91 -10.59
CA ASP A 3 0.56 59.04 -9.42
C ASP A 3 0.25 57.61 -9.86
N ASP A 4 1.33 56.94 -10.23
CA ASP A 4 1.42 55.53 -10.59
C ASP A 4 1.81 54.78 -9.31
N SER A 5 0.80 54.33 -8.56
CA SER A 5 1.01 53.56 -7.33
C SER A 5 0.31 52.20 -7.37
N GLY A 6 0.34 51.56 -8.54
CA GLY A 6 0.28 50.11 -8.67
C GLY A 6 1.59 49.48 -8.20
N ARG A 7 1.85 49.46 -6.88
CA ARG A 7 2.98 48.71 -6.32
C ARG A 7 2.74 47.21 -6.49
N SER A 8 3.19 46.68 -7.62
CA SER A 8 3.50 45.27 -7.83
C SER A 8 4.59 44.83 -6.83
N LEU A 9 4.20 44.44 -5.63
CA LEU A 9 5.08 43.75 -4.67
C LEU A 9 5.26 42.27 -5.03
N GLY A 10 5.59 42.01 -6.30
CA GLY A 10 6.03 40.73 -6.80
C GLY A 10 7.44 40.88 -7.34
N GLY A 11 8.43 41.01 -6.45
CA GLY A 11 9.83 40.93 -6.84
C GLY A 11 10.02 39.66 -7.67
N SER A 12 10.33 39.83 -8.95
CA SER A 12 10.47 38.73 -9.89
C SER A 12 11.64 37.87 -9.44
N THR A 13 11.36 36.78 -8.73
CA THR A 13 12.37 35.75 -8.41
C THR A 13 13.10 35.40 -9.71
N PRO A 14 14.44 35.54 -9.76
CA PRO A 14 15.20 35.29 -10.98
C PRO A 14 14.91 33.90 -11.53
N ARG A 15 14.89 33.75 -12.87
CA ARG A 15 14.57 32.45 -13.51
C ARG A 15 15.47 31.31 -13.01
N TRP A 16 16.75 31.59 -12.77
CA TRP A 16 17.68 30.59 -12.23
C TRP A 16 17.31 30.16 -10.80
N VAL A 17 16.84 31.08 -9.94
CA VAL A 17 16.36 30.75 -8.58
C VAL A 17 15.12 29.85 -8.65
N ARG A 18 14.18 30.12 -9.57
CA ARG A 18 12.98 29.28 -9.73
C ARG A 18 13.29 27.86 -10.19
N VAL A 19 14.39 27.67 -10.91
CA VAL A 19 14.81 26.35 -11.42
C VAL A 19 15.80 25.64 -10.48
N ALA A 20 16.59 26.40 -9.71
CA ALA A 20 17.61 25.84 -8.83
C ALA A 20 17.11 25.58 -7.40
N MET A 21 16.15 26.35 -6.89
CA MET A 21 15.64 26.16 -5.52
C MET A 21 14.57 25.05 -5.49
N PRO A 22 14.71 24.06 -4.59
CA PRO A 22 13.68 23.04 -4.41
C PRO A 22 12.44 23.66 -3.77
N SER A 23 11.27 23.22 -4.22
CA SER A 23 10.00 23.46 -3.53
C SER A 23 9.91 22.63 -2.24
N THR A 24 8.99 22.98 -1.34
CA THR A 24 8.68 22.17 -0.15
C THR A 24 8.20 20.77 -0.55
N ALA A 25 7.45 20.64 -1.65
CA ALA A 25 7.08 19.34 -2.21
C ALA A 25 8.34 18.52 -2.62
N ASP A 26 9.31 19.17 -3.26
CA ASP A 26 10.59 18.56 -3.65
C ASP A 26 11.39 18.14 -2.40
N LEU A 27 11.39 18.96 -1.34
CA LEU A 27 12.05 18.64 -0.08
C LEU A 27 11.38 17.45 0.62
N ILE A 28 10.05 17.38 0.66
CA ILE A 28 9.30 16.21 1.19
C ILE A 28 9.68 14.96 0.40
N PHE A 29 9.72 15.05 -0.93
CA PHE A 29 10.11 13.95 -1.79
C PHE A 29 11.52 13.45 -1.48
N VAL A 30 12.51 14.36 -1.49
CA VAL A 30 13.93 14.02 -1.25
C VAL A 30 14.11 13.49 0.18
N ALA A 31 13.51 14.12 1.18
CA ALA A 31 13.59 13.68 2.57
C ALA A 31 13.00 12.28 2.76
N LEU A 32 11.81 12.00 2.23
CA LEU A 32 11.21 10.68 2.32
C LEU A 32 12.01 9.63 1.56
N LEU A 33 12.43 9.91 0.32
CA LEU A 33 13.21 8.97 -0.48
C LEU A 33 14.52 8.60 0.22
N THR A 34 15.28 9.61 0.65
CA THR A 34 16.56 9.38 1.36
C THR A 34 16.36 8.70 2.71
N ALA A 35 15.34 9.08 3.49
CA ALA A 35 15.06 8.44 4.77
C ALA A 35 14.68 6.97 4.60
N LEU A 36 13.82 6.65 3.64
CA LEU A 36 13.36 5.27 3.40
C LEU A 36 14.45 4.38 2.81
N VAL A 37 15.46 4.93 2.14
CA VAL A 37 16.50 4.16 1.46
C VAL A 37 17.80 4.07 2.26
N PHE A 38 18.22 5.13 2.94
CA PHE A 38 19.53 5.20 3.62
C PHE A 38 19.47 4.98 5.14
N THR A 39 18.29 4.78 5.73
CA THR A 39 18.13 4.55 7.17
C THR A 39 17.57 3.14 7.45
N PRO A 40 17.49 2.69 8.72
CA PRO A 40 16.85 1.43 9.08
C PRO A 40 15.38 1.30 8.64
N LEU A 41 14.74 2.39 8.19
CA LEU A 41 13.42 2.32 7.56
C LEU A 41 13.42 1.46 6.28
N SER A 42 14.56 1.32 5.59
CA SER A 42 14.72 0.43 4.43
C SER A 42 14.42 -1.02 4.79
N VAL A 43 14.99 -1.52 5.88
CA VAL A 43 14.72 -2.85 6.44
C VAL A 43 13.27 -2.98 6.87
N ARG A 44 12.69 -1.92 7.45
CA ARG A 44 11.27 -1.90 7.84
C ARG A 44 10.31 -2.03 6.65
N LEU A 45 10.66 -1.54 5.45
CA LEU A 45 9.86 -1.77 4.24
C LEU A 45 9.77 -3.27 3.90
N LEU A 46 10.77 -4.07 4.27
CA LEU A 46 10.80 -5.53 4.13
C LEU A 46 10.31 -6.25 5.40
N GLY A 47 9.65 -5.52 6.31
CA GLY A 47 9.12 -6.09 7.55
C GLY A 47 8.00 -7.10 7.35
N ASP A 48 7.44 -7.19 6.14
CA ASP A 48 6.45 -8.19 5.79
C ASP A 48 7.05 -9.24 4.85
N ALA A 49 6.80 -10.52 5.13
CA ALA A 49 7.39 -11.61 4.37
C ALA A 49 6.76 -11.78 2.98
N GLY A 50 5.53 -11.28 2.76
CA GLY A 50 4.76 -11.48 1.54
C GLY A 50 5.44 -10.95 0.28
N ILE A 51 6.31 -9.94 0.40
CA ILE A 51 7.15 -9.48 -0.72
C ILE A 51 7.98 -10.62 -1.33
N GLY A 52 8.34 -11.63 -0.55
CA GLY A 52 9.16 -12.73 -1.01
C GLY A 52 8.48 -13.63 -2.06
N TRP A 53 7.18 -13.91 -1.93
CA TRP A 53 6.46 -14.65 -2.96
C TRP A 53 6.13 -13.77 -4.18
N HIS A 54 5.91 -12.45 -4.00
CA HIS A 54 5.79 -11.50 -5.11
C HIS A 54 7.05 -11.50 -6.00
N ILE A 55 8.24 -11.46 -5.37
CA ILE A 55 9.52 -11.54 -6.07
C ILE A 55 9.63 -12.85 -6.86
N ARG A 56 9.35 -13.99 -6.22
CA ARG A 56 9.45 -15.31 -6.90
C ARG A 56 8.41 -15.48 -8.00
N ALA A 57 7.19 -14.97 -7.81
CA ALA A 57 6.16 -14.95 -8.85
C ALA A 57 6.61 -14.11 -10.05
N GLY A 58 7.18 -12.94 -9.80
CA GLY A 58 7.74 -12.07 -10.84
C GLY A 58 8.87 -12.73 -11.63
N GLN A 59 9.82 -13.35 -10.93
CA GLN A 59 10.90 -14.11 -11.54
C GLN A 59 10.39 -15.31 -12.36
N GLN A 60 9.35 -15.99 -11.87
CA GLN A 60 8.69 -17.06 -12.62
C GLN A 60 8.07 -16.53 -13.91
N ILE A 61 7.32 -15.42 -13.86
CA ILE A 61 6.74 -14.77 -15.05
C ILE A 61 7.83 -14.37 -16.04
N LEU A 62 8.95 -13.80 -15.58
CA LEU A 62 10.08 -13.42 -16.44
C LEU A 62 10.73 -14.64 -17.10
N GLY A 63 10.82 -15.77 -16.40
CA GLY A 63 11.44 -17.00 -16.92
C GLY A 63 10.53 -17.81 -17.84
N THR A 64 9.22 -17.86 -17.56
CA THR A 64 8.27 -18.68 -18.33
C THR A 64 7.49 -17.89 -19.38
N HIS A 65 7.55 -16.55 -19.33
CA HIS A 65 6.71 -15.64 -20.12
C HIS A 65 5.20 -15.93 -19.98
N THR A 66 4.79 -16.52 -18.86
CA THR A 66 3.40 -16.89 -18.58
C THR A 66 3.00 -16.46 -17.17
N ILE A 67 1.76 -15.98 -17.04
CA ILE A 67 1.20 -15.58 -15.75
C ILE A 67 0.76 -16.84 -15.00
N PRO A 68 1.22 -17.07 -13.75
CA PRO A 68 0.83 -18.22 -12.96
C PRO A 68 -0.69 -18.32 -12.81
N ARG A 69 -1.21 -19.52 -13.08
CA ARG A 69 -2.64 -19.87 -12.87
C ARG A 69 -2.85 -20.91 -11.79
N VAL A 70 -1.75 -21.51 -11.32
CA VAL A 70 -1.74 -22.54 -10.31
C VAL A 70 -0.64 -22.25 -9.30
N ASP A 71 -0.85 -22.67 -8.07
CA ASP A 71 0.17 -22.52 -7.04
C ASP A 71 1.36 -23.44 -7.28
N SER A 72 2.55 -22.86 -7.23
CA SER A 72 3.82 -23.55 -7.41
C SER A 72 4.64 -23.61 -6.12
N PHE A 73 4.32 -22.78 -5.13
CA PHE A 73 5.16 -22.54 -3.95
C PHE A 73 4.84 -23.46 -2.78
N SER A 74 3.56 -23.84 -2.63
CA SER A 74 3.13 -24.67 -1.50
C SER A 74 3.10 -26.16 -1.86
N SER A 75 3.29 -27.01 -0.85
CA SER A 75 3.10 -28.46 -0.97
C SER A 75 1.63 -28.87 -0.84
N THR A 76 0.84 -28.12 -0.07
CA THR A 76 -0.57 -28.44 0.25
C THR A 76 -1.56 -27.94 -0.79
N MET A 77 -1.26 -26.81 -1.45
CA MET A 77 -2.06 -26.24 -2.52
C MET A 77 -1.38 -26.37 -3.88
N GLY A 78 -0.28 -27.13 -3.97
CA GLY A 78 0.47 -27.33 -5.21
C GLY A 78 -0.43 -27.78 -6.37
N GLY A 79 -0.42 -27.03 -7.47
CA GLY A 79 -1.24 -27.29 -8.66
C GLY A 79 -2.70 -26.83 -8.56
N LYS A 80 -3.17 -26.37 -7.40
CA LYS A 80 -4.51 -25.75 -7.27
C LYS A 80 -4.53 -24.39 -7.94
N ALA A 81 -5.72 -23.96 -8.38
CA ALA A 81 -5.91 -22.68 -9.03
C ALA A 81 -5.50 -21.52 -8.12
N TRP A 82 -4.71 -20.60 -8.65
CA TRP A 82 -4.26 -19.39 -7.96
C TRP A 82 -4.48 -18.16 -8.85
N PHE A 83 -5.03 -17.10 -8.25
CA PHE A 83 -5.22 -15.81 -8.89
C PHE A 83 -4.05 -14.88 -8.57
N ALA A 84 -3.02 -14.88 -9.41
CA ALA A 84 -1.95 -13.88 -9.38
C ALA A 84 -2.44 -12.55 -9.97
N TRP A 85 -3.42 -11.90 -9.33
CA TRP A 85 -3.98 -10.63 -9.84
C TRP A 85 -3.02 -9.43 -9.71
N GLU A 86 -1.96 -9.59 -8.92
CA GLU A 86 -0.89 -8.61 -8.71
C GLU A 86 0.30 -8.80 -9.67
N TRP A 87 0.12 -9.60 -10.74
CA TRP A 87 1.20 -10.02 -11.65
C TRP A 87 2.04 -8.88 -12.24
N LEU A 88 1.45 -7.69 -12.50
CA LEU A 88 2.21 -6.58 -13.06
C LEU A 88 3.16 -5.97 -12.01
N TYR A 89 2.73 -5.93 -10.75
CA TYR A 89 3.61 -5.58 -9.64
C TYR A 89 4.70 -6.64 -9.46
N ASP A 90 4.32 -7.92 -9.46
CA ASP A 90 5.24 -9.06 -9.33
C ASP A 90 6.34 -8.98 -10.38
N LEU A 91 5.98 -8.74 -11.65
CA LEU A 91 6.91 -8.58 -12.75
C LEU A 91 7.97 -7.49 -12.48
N VAL A 92 7.53 -6.33 -11.97
CA VAL A 92 8.41 -5.19 -11.66
C VAL A 92 9.35 -5.55 -10.52
N VAL A 93 8.84 -6.06 -9.39
CA VAL A 93 9.69 -6.38 -8.24
C VAL A 93 10.61 -7.56 -8.49
N GLY A 94 10.16 -8.58 -9.24
CA GLY A 94 10.99 -9.70 -9.66
C GLY A 94 12.13 -9.26 -10.58
N ARG A 95 11.89 -8.30 -11.49
CA ARG A 95 12.95 -7.74 -12.35
C ARG A 95 13.94 -6.89 -11.56
N LEU A 96 13.44 -6.08 -10.62
CA LEU A 96 14.26 -5.22 -9.77
C LEU A 96 15.15 -6.05 -8.86
N GLU A 97 14.60 -7.06 -8.19
CA GLU A 97 15.39 -7.94 -7.33
C GLU A 97 16.45 -8.69 -8.15
N ALA A 98 16.10 -9.20 -9.33
CA ALA A 98 17.06 -9.91 -10.19
C ALA A 98 18.20 -9.02 -10.72
N SER A 99 18.06 -7.69 -10.71
CA SER A 99 19.11 -6.76 -11.21
C SER A 99 19.83 -5.97 -10.12
N LEU A 100 19.12 -5.60 -9.06
CA LEU A 100 19.58 -4.67 -8.02
C LEU A 100 19.49 -5.30 -6.61
N GLY A 101 19.06 -6.55 -6.50
CA GLY A 101 18.74 -7.19 -5.22
C GLY A 101 17.57 -6.51 -4.50
N LEU A 102 17.46 -6.79 -3.20
CA LEU A 102 16.43 -6.20 -2.34
C LEU A 102 16.51 -4.67 -2.26
N ASN A 103 17.70 -4.08 -2.49
CA ASN A 103 17.89 -2.64 -2.60
C ASN A 103 17.00 -2.03 -3.70
N GLY A 104 16.86 -2.69 -4.84
CA GLY A 104 16.00 -2.22 -5.93
C GLY A 104 14.51 -2.22 -5.58
N VAL A 105 14.06 -3.25 -4.86
CA VAL A 105 12.67 -3.37 -4.40
C VAL A 105 12.34 -2.26 -3.41
N VAL A 106 13.19 -2.08 -2.38
CA VAL A 106 13.07 -1.00 -1.39
C VAL A 106 13.10 0.37 -2.06
N TRP A 107 14.02 0.59 -3.01
CA TRP A 107 14.12 1.85 -3.75
C TRP A 107 12.83 2.17 -4.52
N PHE A 108 12.25 1.19 -5.22
CA PHE A 108 10.99 1.38 -5.94
C PHE A 108 9.83 1.69 -4.99
N THR A 109 9.69 0.95 -3.88
CA THR A 109 8.66 1.23 -2.87
C THR A 109 8.84 2.63 -2.28
N ALA A 110 10.06 3.01 -1.90
CA ALA A 110 10.38 4.33 -1.36
C ALA A 110 10.07 5.45 -2.36
N LEU A 111 10.38 5.26 -3.64
CA LEU A 111 10.08 6.18 -4.72
C LEU A 111 8.57 6.44 -4.83
N VAL A 112 7.75 5.39 -4.81
CA VAL A 112 6.29 5.52 -4.89
C VAL A 112 5.74 6.23 -3.65
N ILE A 113 6.19 5.87 -2.44
CA ILE A 113 5.76 6.53 -1.19
C ILE A 113 6.11 8.02 -1.22
N ALA A 114 7.36 8.37 -1.56
CA ALA A 114 7.81 9.75 -1.66
C ALA A 114 6.98 10.54 -2.70
N ALA A 115 6.72 9.94 -3.86
CA ALA A 115 5.90 10.56 -4.91
C ALA A 115 4.46 10.82 -4.44
N VAL A 116 3.82 9.87 -3.76
CA VAL A 116 2.45 10.01 -3.25
C VAL A 116 2.32 11.20 -2.30
N PHE A 117 3.20 11.32 -1.30
CA PHE A 117 3.10 12.38 -0.30
C PHE A 117 3.57 13.74 -0.81
N ALA A 118 4.62 13.78 -1.64
CA ALA A 118 5.03 15.02 -2.30
C ALA A 118 3.93 15.54 -3.25
N TRP A 119 3.30 14.65 -4.01
CA TRP A 119 2.19 15.03 -4.88
C TRP A 119 0.96 15.47 -4.08
N THR A 120 0.63 14.77 -2.98
CA THR A 120 -0.45 15.18 -2.06
C THR A 120 -0.21 16.61 -1.56
N PHE A 121 1.00 16.90 -1.06
CA PHE A 121 1.36 18.25 -0.62
C PHE A 121 1.21 19.28 -1.73
N HIS A 122 1.76 18.99 -2.92
CA HIS A 122 1.65 19.86 -4.08
C HIS A 122 0.19 20.16 -4.45
N LEU A 123 -0.68 19.15 -4.43
CA LEU A 123 -2.11 19.31 -4.70
C LEU A 123 -2.81 20.16 -3.63
N LEU A 124 -2.43 20.08 -2.35
CA LEU A 124 -2.98 20.95 -1.30
C LEU A 124 -2.64 22.42 -1.54
N ILE A 125 -1.38 22.70 -1.90
CA ILE A 125 -0.88 24.05 -2.20
C ILE A 125 -1.60 24.62 -3.43
N LEU A 126 -1.71 23.86 -4.51
CA LEU A 126 -2.44 24.26 -5.72
C LEU A 126 -3.92 24.56 -5.44
N ARG A 127 -4.49 23.97 -4.39
CA ARG A 127 -5.88 24.18 -3.98
C ARG A 127 -6.06 25.28 -2.93
N GLY A 128 -5.02 26.07 -2.69
CA GLY A 128 -5.07 27.23 -1.81
C GLY A 128 -4.96 26.89 -0.32
N THR A 129 -4.56 25.67 0.03
CA THR A 129 -4.25 25.33 1.43
C THR A 129 -3.01 26.10 1.86
N ASN A 130 -3.05 26.71 3.04
CA ASN A 130 -1.89 27.38 3.63
C ASN A 130 -0.72 26.38 3.78
N LEU A 131 0.50 26.81 3.45
CA LEU A 131 1.70 25.98 3.52
C LEU A 131 1.89 25.24 4.85
N LEU A 132 1.69 25.90 5.99
CA LEU A 132 1.85 25.27 7.31
C LEU A 132 0.79 24.20 7.55
N ILE A 133 -0.46 24.48 7.18
CA ILE A 133 -1.58 23.53 7.31
C ILE A 133 -1.33 22.32 6.39
N ALA A 134 -0.95 22.56 5.15
CA ALA A 134 -0.60 21.51 4.20
C ALA A 134 0.54 20.62 4.73
N LEU A 135 1.57 21.23 5.31
CA LEU A 135 2.70 20.51 5.88
C LEU A 135 2.28 19.65 7.07
N VAL A 136 1.54 20.21 8.02
CA VAL A 136 1.04 19.46 9.20
C VAL A 136 0.14 18.30 8.79
N LEU A 137 -0.80 18.53 7.87
CA LEU A 137 -1.70 17.49 7.38
C LEU A 137 -0.95 16.37 6.66
N VAL A 138 0.03 16.71 5.81
CA VAL A 138 0.83 15.70 5.10
C VAL A 138 1.74 14.94 6.06
N LEU A 139 2.35 15.59 7.05
CA LEU A 139 3.15 14.91 8.08
C LEU A 139 2.31 13.96 8.94
N LEU A 140 1.08 14.34 9.27
CA LEU A 140 0.13 13.44 9.94
C LEU A 140 -0.26 12.26 9.04
N ALA A 141 -0.50 12.49 7.74
CA ALA A 141 -0.83 11.41 6.80
C ALA A 141 0.35 10.46 6.56
N ILE A 142 1.58 10.98 6.45
CA ILE A 142 2.81 10.18 6.41
C ILE A 142 2.89 9.31 7.67
N SER A 143 2.77 9.93 8.85
CA SER A 143 2.87 9.23 10.13
C SER A 143 1.80 8.16 10.31
N ALA A 144 0.55 8.46 9.93
CA ALA A 144 -0.54 7.49 9.92
C ALA A 144 -0.29 6.33 8.96
N SER A 145 0.34 6.60 7.82
CA SER A 145 0.60 5.59 6.79
C SER A 145 1.80 4.69 7.09
N MET A 146 2.66 5.06 8.05
CA MET A 146 3.83 4.26 8.47
C MET A 146 3.49 2.86 8.96
N ILE A 147 2.23 2.61 9.35
CA ILE A 147 1.74 1.27 9.71
C ILE A 147 1.84 0.27 8.53
N HIS A 148 1.77 0.77 7.30
CA HIS A 148 1.78 -0.04 6.07
C HIS A 148 2.83 0.43 5.06
N PHE A 149 3.92 1.07 5.53
CA PHE A 149 5.12 1.30 4.74
C PHE A 149 5.84 -0.04 4.53
N LEU A 150 5.37 -0.79 3.54
CA LEU A 150 5.80 -2.14 3.21
C LEU A 150 6.00 -2.24 1.70
N ALA A 151 6.97 -3.07 1.28
CA ALA A 151 7.20 -3.42 -0.11
C ALA A 151 6.08 -4.33 -0.64
N ARG A 152 4.89 -3.78 -0.79
CA ARG A 152 3.68 -4.47 -1.22
C ARG A 152 2.95 -3.66 -2.32
N PRO A 153 2.16 -4.33 -3.16
CA PRO A 153 1.45 -3.69 -4.29
C PRO A 153 0.48 -2.58 -3.86
N HIS A 154 -0.05 -2.61 -2.63
CA HIS A 154 -0.98 -1.59 -2.15
C HIS A 154 -0.40 -0.18 -2.11
N VAL A 155 0.93 -0.03 -2.01
CA VAL A 155 1.58 1.29 -2.05
C VAL A 155 1.37 1.96 -3.41
N VAL A 156 1.36 1.18 -4.50
CA VAL A 156 1.05 1.69 -5.85
C VAL A 156 -0.44 2.06 -5.95
N SER A 157 -1.33 1.33 -5.27
CA SER A 157 -2.75 1.69 -5.16
C SER A 157 -2.99 3.03 -4.48
N TRP A 158 -2.11 3.49 -3.57
CA TRP A 158 -2.23 4.82 -2.99
C TRP A 158 -2.03 5.91 -4.06
N LEU A 159 -1.07 5.72 -4.96
CA LEU A 159 -0.84 6.61 -6.09
C LEU A 159 -2.04 6.61 -7.04
N PHE A 160 -2.57 5.44 -7.39
CA PHE A 160 -3.77 5.35 -8.21
C PHE A 160 -4.99 6.00 -7.54
N THR A 161 -5.18 5.79 -6.24
CA THR A 161 -6.29 6.39 -5.50
C THR A 161 -6.18 7.91 -5.46
N LEU A 162 -4.98 8.45 -5.22
CA LEU A 162 -4.73 9.89 -5.23
C LEU A 162 -5.00 10.49 -6.62
N ALA A 163 -4.49 9.86 -7.68
CA ALA A 163 -4.73 10.27 -9.06
C ALA A 163 -6.23 10.22 -9.41
N TRP A 164 -6.89 9.11 -9.06
CA TRP A 164 -8.31 8.88 -9.31
C TRP A 164 -9.17 9.94 -8.63
N PHE A 165 -8.94 10.17 -7.34
CA PHE A 165 -9.63 11.18 -6.55
C PHE A 165 -9.39 12.59 -7.12
N TRP A 166 -8.14 12.93 -7.45
CA TRP A 166 -7.79 14.22 -8.03
C TRP A 166 -8.50 14.47 -9.37
N ILE A 167 -8.56 13.48 -10.27
CA ILE A 167 -9.26 13.60 -11.57
C ILE A 167 -10.77 13.76 -11.37
N LEU A 168 -11.38 12.98 -10.48
CA LEU A 168 -12.81 13.11 -10.18
C LEU A 168 -13.14 14.47 -9.56
N GLN A 169 -12.34 14.94 -8.62
CA GLN A 169 -12.57 16.20 -7.93
C GLN A 169 -12.27 17.43 -8.80
N SER A 170 -11.18 17.42 -9.58
CA SER A 170 -10.85 18.52 -10.49
C SER A 170 -11.94 18.74 -11.53
N SER A 171 -12.44 17.66 -12.12
CA SER A 171 -13.54 17.73 -13.08
C SER A 171 -14.87 18.19 -12.46
N GLU A 172 -15.10 17.98 -11.17
CA GLU A 172 -16.30 18.46 -10.48
C GLU A 172 -16.27 19.98 -10.28
N ARG A 173 -15.09 20.52 -9.97
CA ARG A 173 -14.90 21.95 -9.78
C ARG A 173 -15.07 22.70 -11.11
N GLU A 174 -14.46 22.18 -12.17
CA GLU A 174 -14.56 22.77 -13.52
C GLU A 174 -15.97 22.78 -14.11
N SER A 175 -16.76 21.74 -13.82
CA SER A 175 -18.14 21.65 -14.30
C SER A 175 -19.01 22.79 -13.76
N LEU A 176 -18.70 23.33 -12.58
CA LEU A 176 -19.49 24.36 -11.92
C LEU A 176 -18.92 25.77 -12.17
N ASP A 177 -17.61 25.92 -12.37
CA ASP A 177 -16.98 27.21 -12.66
C ASP A 177 -17.19 27.70 -14.12
N GLY A 178 -17.98 26.98 -14.93
CA GLY A 178 -18.30 27.36 -16.32
C GLY A 178 -17.14 27.27 -17.33
N GLN A 179 -15.94 26.85 -16.90
CA GLN A 179 -14.76 26.69 -17.76
C GLN A 179 -14.79 25.34 -18.51
N SER A 180 -15.69 25.24 -19.49
CA SER A 180 -15.81 24.05 -20.35
C SER A 180 -14.70 24.04 -21.39
N LEU A 181 -13.85 22.99 -21.40
CA LEU A 181 -13.44 22.20 -22.60
C LEU A 181 -12.07 21.50 -22.49
N ARG A 182 -11.10 21.99 -21.68
CA ARG A 182 -9.72 21.46 -21.72
C ARG A 182 -9.46 20.25 -20.80
N ARG A 183 -10.01 20.23 -19.58
CA ARG A 183 -9.71 19.20 -18.56
C ARG A 183 -10.83 18.20 -18.30
N GLY A 184 -12.05 18.41 -18.82
CA GLY A 184 -13.07 17.35 -18.94
C GLY A 184 -12.62 16.14 -19.76
N ARG A 185 -11.57 16.27 -20.59
CA ARG A 185 -10.90 15.15 -21.24
C ARG A 185 -10.13 14.25 -20.28
N VAL A 186 -9.68 14.78 -19.13
CA VAL A 186 -8.89 14.04 -18.14
C VAL A 186 -9.72 12.95 -17.46
N LEU A 187 -11.04 13.12 -17.36
CA LEU A 187 -11.96 12.07 -16.91
C LEU A 187 -11.84 10.78 -17.75
N TRP A 188 -11.53 10.91 -19.04
CA TRP A 188 -11.36 9.77 -19.94
C TRP A 188 -10.01 9.07 -19.81
N LEU A 189 -9.11 9.55 -18.93
CA LEU A 189 -7.94 8.79 -18.51
C LEU A 189 -8.28 7.76 -17.42
N LEU A 190 -9.42 7.88 -16.72
CA LEU A 190 -9.79 6.94 -15.66
C LEU A 190 -9.89 5.48 -16.15
N PRO A 191 -10.47 5.16 -17.32
CA PRO A 191 -10.47 3.78 -17.82
C PRO A 191 -9.06 3.24 -18.08
N LEU A 192 -8.13 4.07 -18.55
CA LEU A 192 -6.74 3.67 -18.75
C LEU A 192 -6.02 3.44 -17.41
N LEU A 193 -6.27 4.29 -16.42
CA LEU A 193 -5.76 4.07 -15.07
C LEU A 193 -6.33 2.78 -14.46
N MET A 194 -7.63 2.52 -14.64
CA MET A 194 -8.29 1.29 -14.19
C MET A 194 -7.69 0.04 -14.83
N LEU A 195 -7.42 0.09 -16.15
CA LEU A 195 -6.77 -1.00 -16.89
C LEU A 195 -5.42 -1.40 -16.28
N VAL A 196 -4.60 -0.40 -15.91
CA VAL A 196 -3.32 -0.68 -15.26
C VAL A 196 -3.56 -1.14 -13.82
N TRP A 197 -4.43 -0.45 -13.08
CA TRP A 197 -4.67 -0.70 -11.66
C TRP A 197 -5.18 -2.11 -11.38
N VAL A 198 -6.13 -2.63 -12.17
CA VAL A 198 -6.68 -3.98 -11.99
C VAL A 198 -5.64 -5.10 -12.15
N ASN A 199 -4.55 -4.82 -12.88
CA ASN A 199 -3.44 -5.75 -13.08
C ASN A 199 -2.29 -5.55 -12.08
N VAL A 200 -2.36 -4.50 -11.25
CA VAL A 200 -1.36 -4.17 -10.22
C VAL A 200 -1.81 -4.57 -8.84
N HIS A 201 -3.07 -4.34 -8.47
CA HIS A 201 -3.54 -4.54 -7.10
C HIS A 201 -5.07 -4.60 -7.01
N GLY A 202 -5.59 -5.43 -6.08
CA GLY A 202 -7.03 -5.55 -5.80
C GLY A 202 -7.71 -4.26 -5.30
N GLY A 203 -6.95 -3.24 -4.93
CA GLY A 203 -7.44 -1.93 -4.50
C GLY A 203 -8.21 -1.14 -5.55
N PHE A 204 -8.23 -1.59 -6.81
CA PHE A 204 -9.00 -0.97 -7.90
C PHE A 204 -10.50 -0.81 -7.58
N VAL A 205 -11.04 -1.63 -6.66
CA VAL A 205 -12.41 -1.52 -6.15
C VAL A 205 -12.70 -0.13 -5.56
N VAL A 206 -11.71 0.50 -4.91
CA VAL A 206 -11.83 1.87 -4.38
C VAL A 206 -12.14 2.87 -5.50
N GLY A 207 -11.61 2.66 -6.70
CA GLY A 207 -11.91 3.48 -7.88
C GLY A 207 -13.39 3.48 -8.23
N PHE A 208 -14.05 2.32 -8.20
CA PHE A 208 -15.50 2.22 -8.44
C PHE A 208 -16.32 2.89 -7.35
N VAL A 209 -15.93 2.72 -6.07
CA VAL A 209 -16.61 3.38 -4.94
C VAL A 209 -16.51 4.90 -5.04
N LEU A 210 -15.32 5.44 -5.32
CA LEU A 210 -15.14 6.88 -5.52
C LEU A 210 -15.93 7.38 -6.74
N LEU A 211 -15.93 6.64 -7.85
CA LEU A 211 -16.72 7.01 -9.03
C LEU A 211 -18.22 7.08 -8.71
N ALA A 212 -18.74 6.11 -7.94
CA ALA A 212 -20.13 6.13 -7.48
C ALA A 212 -20.43 7.33 -6.58
N ILE A 213 -19.52 7.68 -5.66
CA ILE A 213 -19.66 8.86 -4.79
C ILE A 213 -19.76 10.15 -5.61
N PHE A 214 -18.87 10.34 -6.58
CA PHE A 214 -18.90 11.55 -7.43
C PHE A 214 -20.08 11.56 -8.40
N TRP A 215 -20.58 10.39 -8.81
CA TRP A 215 -21.80 10.28 -9.60
C TRP A 215 -23.04 10.66 -8.79
N VAL A 216 -23.16 10.17 -7.55
CA VAL A 216 -24.21 10.59 -6.60
C VAL A 216 -24.12 12.08 -6.32
N GLY A 217 -22.91 12.64 -6.14
CA GLY A 217 -22.70 14.08 -6.01
C GLY A 217 -23.24 14.87 -7.21
N ALA A 218 -22.94 14.43 -8.44
CA ALA A 218 -23.45 15.08 -9.65
C ALA A 218 -24.98 14.99 -9.79
N LEU A 219 -25.60 13.87 -9.37
CA LEU A 219 -27.05 13.73 -9.34
C LEU A 219 -27.70 14.62 -8.28
N TRP A 220 -27.07 14.72 -7.11
CA TRP A 220 -27.52 15.60 -6.03
C TRP A 220 -27.51 17.06 -6.48
N ASP A 221 -26.41 17.50 -7.09
CA ASP A 221 -26.30 18.86 -7.65
C ASP A 221 -27.38 19.09 -8.73
N TRP A 222 -27.61 18.12 -9.61
CA TRP A 222 -28.66 18.22 -10.64
C TRP A 222 -30.08 18.30 -10.07
N TYR A 223 -30.36 17.61 -8.96
CA TYR A 223 -31.67 17.57 -8.31
C TYR A 223 -31.94 18.81 -7.43
N CYS A 224 -30.94 19.28 -6.70
CA CYS A 224 -31.09 20.40 -5.75
C CYS A 224 -30.95 21.79 -6.40
N THR A 225 -30.50 21.90 -7.65
CA THR A 225 -30.40 23.18 -8.34
C THR A 225 -31.79 23.65 -8.82
N GLU A 226 -32.35 24.67 -8.18
CA GLU A 226 -33.65 25.27 -8.51
C GLU A 226 -33.63 26.09 -9.82
N GLU A 227 -34.75 26.14 -10.56
CA GLU A 227 -34.86 26.84 -11.85
C GLU A 227 -35.10 28.36 -11.71
N GLY A 228 -34.47 29.00 -10.72
CA GLY A 228 -34.73 30.41 -10.39
C GLY A 228 -33.96 31.42 -11.25
N ARG A 229 -32.72 31.11 -11.66
CA ARG A 229 -31.84 32.01 -12.43
C ARG A 229 -31.20 31.30 -13.63
N ILE A 230 -30.76 32.09 -14.62
CA ILE A 230 -30.06 31.58 -15.82
C ILE A 230 -28.76 30.84 -15.44
N GLU A 231 -28.05 31.30 -14.41
CA GLU A 231 -26.84 30.66 -13.88
C GLU A 231 -27.12 29.26 -13.30
N ASP A 232 -28.27 29.09 -12.64
CA ASP A 232 -28.71 27.82 -12.09
C ASP A 232 -29.06 26.83 -13.21
N LEU A 233 -29.66 27.32 -14.30
CA LEU A 233 -29.92 26.50 -15.49
C LEU A 233 -28.62 25.96 -16.12
N PHE A 234 -27.60 26.81 -16.29
CA PHE A 234 -26.29 26.37 -16.80
C PHE A 234 -25.61 25.36 -15.88
N SER A 235 -25.68 25.59 -14.57
CA SER A 235 -25.13 24.69 -13.55
C SER A 235 -25.82 23.32 -13.59
N ARG A 236 -27.15 23.30 -13.74
CA ARG A 236 -27.93 22.06 -13.85
C ARG A 236 -27.64 21.29 -15.14
N ILE A 237 -27.48 21.98 -16.27
CA ILE A 237 -27.07 21.35 -17.54
C ILE A 237 -25.66 20.75 -17.41
N ALA A 238 -24.74 21.47 -16.75
CA ALA A 238 -23.38 20.99 -16.54
C ALA A 238 -23.35 19.75 -15.63
N ALA A 239 -24.08 19.77 -14.51
CA ALA A 239 -24.25 18.62 -13.61
C ALA A 239 -24.82 17.40 -14.35
N HIS A 240 -25.84 17.59 -15.20
CA HIS A 240 -26.40 16.51 -16.02
C HIS A 240 -25.39 15.95 -17.04
N LYS A 241 -24.66 16.82 -17.76
CA LYS A 241 -23.60 16.39 -18.69
C LYS A 241 -22.50 15.63 -17.97
N ARG A 242 -22.11 16.08 -16.78
CA ARG A 242 -21.13 15.41 -15.92
C ARG A 242 -21.63 14.04 -15.46
N ALA A 243 -22.87 13.94 -14.97
CA ALA A 243 -23.45 12.66 -14.56
C ALA A 243 -23.42 11.65 -15.71
N ARG A 244 -23.77 12.08 -16.94
CA ARG A 244 -23.65 11.25 -18.16
C ARG A 244 -22.21 10.86 -18.48
N ALA A 245 -21.27 11.79 -18.36
CA ALA A 245 -19.85 11.51 -18.58
C ALA A 245 -19.31 10.50 -17.56
N LEU A 246 -19.70 10.60 -16.28
CA LEU A 246 -19.33 9.66 -15.23
C LEU A 246 -19.92 8.27 -15.46
N VAL A 247 -21.14 8.15 -16.00
CA VAL A 247 -21.69 6.86 -16.44
C VAL A 247 -20.86 6.29 -17.58
N GLY A 248 -20.54 7.08 -18.61
CA GLY A 248 -19.71 6.62 -19.73
C GLY A 248 -18.32 6.16 -19.29
N VAL A 249 -17.67 6.94 -18.42
CA VAL A 249 -16.37 6.58 -17.83
C VAL A 249 -16.48 5.38 -16.90
N GLY A 250 -17.56 5.24 -16.14
CA GLY A 250 -17.83 4.09 -15.29
C GLY A 250 -17.97 2.80 -16.09
N LEU A 251 -18.73 2.84 -17.19
CA LEU A 251 -18.87 1.71 -18.11
C LEU A 251 -17.55 1.34 -18.78
N LEU A 252 -16.79 2.33 -19.26
CA LEU A 252 -15.46 2.05 -19.82
C LEU A 252 -14.48 1.54 -18.78
N SER A 253 -14.55 2.02 -17.54
CA SER A 253 -13.71 1.52 -16.44
C SER A 253 -14.09 0.10 -16.05
N LEU A 254 -15.38 -0.26 -16.11
CA LEU A 254 -15.85 -1.63 -15.94
C LEU A 254 -15.32 -2.54 -17.05
N VAL A 255 -15.38 -2.11 -18.30
CA VAL A 255 -14.78 -2.87 -19.41
C VAL A 255 -13.27 -3.00 -19.23
N ALA A 256 -12.59 -1.91 -18.83
CA ALA A 256 -11.16 -1.91 -18.56
C ALA A 256 -10.77 -2.86 -17.42
N SER A 257 -11.58 -2.96 -16.36
CA SER A 257 -11.31 -3.88 -15.24
C SER A 257 -11.43 -5.36 -15.66
N LEU A 258 -12.19 -5.66 -16.72
CA LEU A 258 -12.27 -7.02 -17.29
C LEU A 258 -11.04 -7.39 -18.13
N VAL A 259 -10.19 -6.42 -18.50
CA VAL A 259 -8.95 -6.66 -19.25
C VAL A 259 -7.84 -7.04 -18.27
N ASN A 260 -7.97 -8.25 -17.73
CA ASN A 260 -6.99 -8.91 -16.88
C ASN A 260 -6.95 -10.42 -17.25
N PRO A 261 -5.92 -11.19 -16.85
CA PRO A 261 -5.77 -12.60 -17.23
C PRO A 261 -6.93 -13.52 -16.83
N TYR A 262 -7.76 -13.08 -15.88
CA TYR A 262 -8.85 -13.84 -15.29
C TYR A 262 -10.25 -13.28 -15.67
N GLY A 263 -10.31 -12.14 -16.37
CA GLY A 263 -11.55 -11.50 -16.79
C GLY A 263 -12.51 -11.22 -15.63
N TRP A 264 -13.78 -11.61 -15.79
CA TRP A 264 -14.81 -11.44 -14.76
C TRP A 264 -14.58 -12.31 -13.51
N LYS A 265 -13.82 -13.41 -13.63
CA LYS A 265 -13.58 -14.32 -12.50
C LYS A 265 -12.80 -13.63 -11.37
N LEU A 266 -11.97 -12.64 -11.71
CA LEU A 266 -11.29 -11.81 -10.71
C LEU A 266 -12.30 -11.08 -9.81
N HIS A 267 -13.34 -10.50 -10.39
CA HIS A 267 -14.38 -9.80 -9.61
C HIS A 267 -15.12 -10.76 -8.68
N GLY A 268 -15.43 -11.96 -9.16
CA GLY A 268 -16.03 -13.02 -8.34
C GLY A 268 -15.13 -13.45 -7.18
N HIS A 269 -13.82 -13.59 -7.45
CA HIS A 269 -12.84 -13.93 -6.42
C HIS A 269 -12.70 -12.82 -5.37
N VAL A 270 -12.56 -11.56 -5.79
CA VAL A 270 -12.47 -10.40 -4.89
C VAL A 270 -13.72 -10.30 -4.01
N TYR A 271 -14.91 -10.51 -4.58
CA TYR A 271 -16.15 -10.56 -3.81
C TYR A 271 -16.15 -11.70 -2.80
N SER A 272 -15.79 -12.91 -3.21
CA SER A 272 -15.71 -14.08 -2.32
C SER A 272 -14.72 -13.85 -1.17
N TYR A 273 -13.56 -13.26 -1.46
CA TYR A 273 -12.54 -12.95 -0.47
C TYR A 273 -13.01 -11.90 0.55
N LEU A 274 -13.52 -10.76 0.08
CA LEU A 274 -13.99 -9.67 0.94
C LEU A 274 -15.26 -10.02 1.73
N SER A 275 -16.05 -10.98 1.25
CA SER A 275 -17.24 -11.48 1.96
C SER A 275 -16.95 -12.58 2.99
N ASN A 276 -15.73 -13.14 3.00
CA ASN A 276 -15.36 -14.18 3.96
C ASN A 276 -15.07 -13.55 5.33
N ARG A 277 -16.06 -13.63 6.23
CA ARG A 277 -15.96 -13.08 7.60
C ARG A 277 -14.82 -13.69 8.40
N PHE A 278 -14.55 -14.98 8.24
CA PHE A 278 -13.49 -15.64 8.99
C PHE A 278 -12.12 -15.03 8.67
N LEU A 279 -11.83 -14.78 7.39
CA LEU A 279 -10.60 -14.12 6.96
C LEU A 279 -10.52 -12.69 7.50
N MET A 280 -11.61 -11.92 7.39
CA MET A 280 -11.66 -10.53 7.86
C MET A 280 -11.45 -10.40 9.37
N ASP A 281 -11.94 -11.35 10.17
CA ASP A 281 -11.81 -11.32 11.64
C ASP A 281 -10.44 -11.81 12.15
N HIS A 282 -9.78 -12.68 11.40
CA HIS A 282 -8.57 -13.39 11.87
C HIS A 282 -7.27 -12.82 11.33
N ILE A 283 -7.27 -12.18 10.17
CA ILE A 283 -6.08 -11.55 9.61
C ILE A 283 -5.91 -10.16 10.23
N GLU A 284 -4.74 -9.92 10.82
CA GLU A 284 -4.45 -8.71 11.60
C GLU A 284 -4.67 -7.41 10.83
N GLU A 285 -4.38 -7.38 9.52
CA GLU A 285 -4.51 -6.19 8.68
C GLU A 285 -5.96 -5.71 8.47
N PHE A 286 -6.94 -6.62 8.58
CA PHE A 286 -8.36 -6.31 8.45
C PHE A 286 -9.03 -5.92 9.76
N ARG A 287 -8.34 -6.11 10.90
CA ARG A 287 -8.86 -5.70 12.20
C ARG A 287 -8.88 -4.18 12.35
N SER A 288 -9.82 -3.72 13.16
CA SER A 288 -9.94 -2.32 13.55
C SER A 288 -8.64 -1.82 14.23
N PRO A 289 -8.30 -0.54 14.04
CA PRO A 289 -7.06 0.02 14.54
C PRO A 289 -6.99 0.04 16.06
N ASP A 290 -5.83 -0.39 16.58
CA ASP A 290 -5.45 -0.13 17.97
C ASP A 290 -4.78 1.25 18.11
N PHE A 291 -5.47 2.18 18.76
CA PHE A 291 -5.03 3.57 18.96
C PHE A 291 -3.92 3.75 20.00
N HIS A 292 -3.30 2.69 20.49
CA HIS A 292 -2.09 2.79 21.31
C HIS A 292 -0.84 3.07 20.48
N GLY A 293 -0.82 2.65 19.20
CA GLY A 293 0.28 2.89 18.27
C GLY A 293 0.36 4.33 17.76
N LEU A 294 1.58 4.81 17.46
CA LEU A 294 1.81 6.19 17.00
C LEU A 294 1.08 6.50 15.69
N ALA A 295 1.12 5.58 14.73
CA ALA A 295 0.48 5.76 13.42
C ALA A 295 -1.05 5.91 13.57
N GLN A 296 -1.66 5.03 14.37
CA GLN A 296 -3.09 5.05 14.66
C GLN A 296 -3.49 6.33 15.42
N LYS A 297 -2.65 6.81 16.36
CA LYS A 297 -2.85 8.11 17.03
C LYS A 297 -2.82 9.28 16.03
N CYS A 298 -1.88 9.30 15.09
CA CYS A 298 -1.85 10.32 14.04
C CYS A 298 -3.12 10.28 13.16
N PHE A 299 -3.62 9.08 12.85
CA PHE A 299 -4.88 8.93 12.15
C PHE A 299 -6.08 9.44 12.97
N LEU A 300 -6.14 9.13 14.27
CA LEU A 300 -7.16 9.67 15.17
C LEU A 300 -7.14 11.20 15.21
N ILE A 301 -5.95 11.81 15.27
CA ILE A 301 -5.79 13.27 15.20
C ILE A 301 -6.34 13.81 13.87
N LEU A 302 -6.07 13.16 12.74
CA LEU A 302 -6.65 13.54 11.45
C LEU A 302 -8.17 13.46 11.43
N VAL A 303 -8.76 12.43 12.05
CA VAL A 303 -10.21 12.30 12.19
C VAL A 303 -10.77 13.43 13.06
N LEU A 304 -10.13 13.74 14.19
CA LEU A 304 -10.56 14.84 15.07
C LEU A 304 -10.46 16.22 14.38
N ILE A 305 -9.38 16.47 13.63
CA ILE A 305 -9.23 17.67 12.80
C ILE A 305 -10.33 17.74 11.75
N THR A 306 -10.65 16.60 11.12
CA THR A 306 -11.74 16.51 10.13
C THR A 306 -13.08 16.87 10.76
N LEU A 307 -13.41 16.31 11.92
CA LEU A 307 -14.65 16.62 12.64
C LEU A 307 -14.73 18.11 13.02
N ALA A 308 -13.63 18.69 13.49
CA ALA A 308 -13.57 20.12 13.80
C ALA A 308 -13.76 20.99 12.54
N ALA A 309 -13.12 20.62 11.42
CA ALA A 309 -13.26 21.30 10.13
C ALA A 309 -14.70 21.22 9.60
N LEU A 310 -15.35 20.06 9.73
CA LEU A 310 -16.75 19.86 9.39
C LEU A 310 -17.68 20.72 10.25
N ALA A 311 -17.43 20.80 11.56
CA ALA A 311 -18.24 21.63 12.46
C ALA A 311 -18.11 23.13 12.12
N ALA A 312 -16.89 23.60 11.80
CA ALA A 312 -16.64 25.01 11.50
C ALA A 312 -17.06 25.43 10.08
N HIS A 313 -16.81 24.57 9.08
CA HIS A 313 -16.87 24.92 7.66
C HIS A 313 -17.59 23.88 6.79
N GLY A 314 -18.23 22.87 7.38
CA GLY A 314 -18.86 21.75 6.65
C GLY A 314 -19.96 22.18 5.68
N ARG A 315 -20.61 23.33 5.88
CA ARG A 315 -21.58 23.90 4.92
C ARG A 315 -20.96 24.24 3.56
N ARG A 316 -19.63 24.32 3.47
CA ARG A 316 -18.90 24.56 2.21
C ARG A 316 -18.56 23.27 1.46
N LEU A 317 -18.76 22.11 2.08
CA LEU A 317 -18.48 20.83 1.44
C LEU A 317 -19.55 20.48 0.43
N ARG A 318 -19.09 19.88 -0.66
CA ARG A 318 -19.96 19.25 -1.64
C ARG A 318 -20.40 17.88 -1.15
N MET A 319 -21.49 17.38 -1.72
CA MET A 319 -22.02 16.06 -1.39
C MET A 319 -20.99 14.95 -1.62
N SER A 320 -20.24 15.01 -2.72
CA SER A 320 -19.15 14.08 -3.04
C SER A 320 -18.01 14.12 -2.01
N GLU A 321 -17.61 15.31 -1.57
CA GLU A 321 -16.56 15.50 -0.57
C GLU A 321 -17.02 15.00 0.81
N MET A 322 -18.27 15.26 1.20
CA MET A 322 -18.87 14.75 2.44
C MET A 322 -18.95 13.21 2.45
N LEU A 323 -19.43 12.61 1.36
CA LEU A 323 -19.48 11.16 1.21
C LEU A 323 -18.08 10.53 1.17
N THR A 324 -17.09 11.22 0.59
CA THR A 324 -15.68 10.78 0.62
C THR A 324 -15.14 10.79 2.04
N VAL A 325 -15.41 11.83 2.83
CA VAL A 325 -15.02 11.89 4.25
C VAL A 325 -15.68 10.76 5.04
N LEU A 326 -16.98 10.53 4.84
CA LEU A 326 -17.70 9.43 5.49
C LEU A 326 -17.08 8.08 5.15
N LEU A 327 -16.80 7.82 3.87
CA LEU A 327 -16.11 6.61 3.42
C LEU A 327 -14.74 6.48 4.07
N ALA A 328 -13.92 7.53 4.05
CA ALA A 328 -12.55 7.50 4.56
C ALA A 328 -12.51 7.25 6.06
N VAL A 329 -13.37 7.92 6.85
CA VAL A 329 -13.49 7.67 8.28
C VAL A 329 -13.97 6.24 8.53
N PHE A 330 -15.07 5.82 7.89
CA PHE A 330 -15.63 4.47 8.09
C PHE A 330 -14.59 3.38 7.78
N THR A 331 -13.99 3.41 6.60
CA THR A 331 -13.06 2.36 6.15
C THR A 331 -11.78 2.31 6.98
N GLY A 332 -11.26 3.46 7.41
CA GLY A 332 -10.06 3.53 8.23
C GLY A 332 -10.28 3.15 9.70
N MET A 333 -11.50 3.37 10.23
CA MET A 333 -11.92 2.86 11.54
C MET A 333 -12.26 1.37 11.49
N TYR A 334 -12.73 0.88 10.33
CA TYR A 334 -13.10 -0.52 10.15
C TYR A 334 -11.86 -1.43 10.09
N ALA A 335 -10.86 -1.08 9.28
CA ALA A 335 -9.67 -1.89 9.06
C ALA A 335 -8.38 -1.07 9.04
N SER A 336 -7.36 -1.53 9.76
CA SER A 336 -6.04 -0.89 9.85
C SER A 336 -5.36 -0.72 8.49
N ARG A 337 -5.56 -1.68 7.59
CA ARG A 337 -5.08 -1.63 6.20
C ARG A 337 -5.55 -0.42 5.39
N ASN A 338 -6.71 0.15 5.76
CA ASN A 338 -7.28 1.29 5.04
C ASN A 338 -6.79 2.65 5.56
N ILE A 339 -6.14 2.72 6.74
CA ILE A 339 -5.66 3.97 7.34
C ILE A 339 -4.88 4.86 6.34
N PRO A 340 -3.94 4.34 5.53
CA PRO A 340 -3.20 5.16 4.58
C PRO A 340 -4.10 5.82 3.53
N VAL A 341 -4.99 5.04 2.90
CA VAL A 341 -5.92 5.55 1.89
C VAL A 341 -6.90 6.54 2.49
N SER A 342 -7.44 6.22 3.68
CA SER A 342 -8.31 7.12 4.44
C SER A 342 -7.61 8.44 4.76
N SER A 343 -6.36 8.40 5.22
CA SER A 343 -5.58 9.59 5.56
C SER A 343 -5.37 10.49 4.35
N LEU A 344 -5.03 9.91 3.18
CA LEU A 344 -4.88 10.66 1.92
C LEU A 344 -6.19 11.34 1.51
N LEU A 345 -7.31 10.61 1.53
CA LEU A 345 -8.61 11.16 1.18
C LEU A 345 -9.06 12.26 2.14
N LEU A 346 -8.89 12.06 3.46
CA LEU A 346 -9.23 13.06 4.47
C LEU A 346 -8.43 14.34 4.25
N VAL A 347 -7.10 14.23 4.15
CA VAL A 347 -6.22 15.38 3.94
C VAL A 347 -6.59 16.15 2.67
N MET A 348 -6.87 15.43 1.59
CA MET A 348 -7.26 16.04 0.31
C MET A 348 -8.62 16.75 0.36
N VAL A 349 -9.55 16.34 1.24
CA VAL A 349 -10.83 17.06 1.42
C VAL A 349 -10.69 18.22 2.39
N ILE A 350 -10.04 18.02 3.55
CA ILE A 350 -10.02 19.01 4.65
C ILE A 350 -9.00 20.13 4.45
N GLY A 351 -7.92 19.91 3.70
CA GLY A 351 -6.89 20.94 3.50
C GLY A 351 -7.46 22.27 3.00
N PRO A 352 -8.19 22.28 1.87
CA PRO A 352 -8.82 23.49 1.35
C PRO A 352 -9.91 24.08 2.26
N LEU A 353 -10.60 23.25 3.06
CA LEU A 353 -11.58 23.72 4.04
C LEU A 353 -10.93 24.55 5.16
N LEU A 354 -9.69 24.23 5.51
CA LEU A 354 -8.91 24.91 6.55
C LEU A 354 -8.13 26.12 6.02
N ALA A 355 -8.16 26.38 4.71
CA ALA A 355 -7.52 27.56 4.09
C ALA A 355 -7.90 28.92 4.73
N PRO A 356 -9.14 29.16 5.19
CA PRO A 356 -9.53 30.42 5.85
C PRO A 356 -8.91 30.65 7.24
N VAL A 357 -8.24 29.66 7.83
CA VAL A 357 -7.64 29.77 9.16
C VAL A 357 -6.47 30.76 9.11
N ARG A 358 -6.61 31.87 9.83
CA ARG A 358 -5.71 33.04 9.76
C ARG A 358 -4.38 32.89 10.52
N LEU A 359 -3.81 31.69 10.60
CA LEU A 359 -2.55 31.47 11.31
C LEU A 359 -1.37 31.99 10.46
N GLY A 360 -0.70 33.07 10.90
CA GLY A 360 0.48 33.63 10.21
C GLY A 360 0.21 34.07 8.76
N GLN A 361 -1.03 34.49 8.48
CA GLN A 361 -1.63 34.53 7.13
C GLN A 361 -0.76 35.25 6.07
N ARG A 362 -0.24 36.45 6.38
CA ARG A 362 0.57 37.24 5.43
C ARG A 362 1.94 36.63 5.10
N PHE A 363 2.53 35.89 6.05
CA PHE A 363 3.84 35.27 5.85
C PHE A 363 3.69 34.01 5.00
N PHE A 364 2.74 33.14 5.36
CA PHE A 364 2.51 31.89 4.65
C PHE A 364 1.84 32.06 3.28
N GLU A 365 1.00 33.08 3.05
CA GLU A 365 0.47 33.40 1.72
C GLU A 365 1.60 33.78 0.74
N LYS A 366 2.56 34.59 1.20
CA LYS A 366 3.76 34.93 0.41
C LYS A 366 4.61 33.70 0.13
N MET A 367 4.82 32.83 1.12
CA MET A 367 5.56 31.58 0.91
C MET A 367 4.84 30.63 -0.05
N THR A 368 3.51 30.53 0.05
CA THR A 368 2.68 29.71 -0.85
C THR A 368 2.78 30.22 -2.29
N ALA A 369 2.77 31.55 -2.50
CA ALA A 369 2.98 32.13 -3.81
C ALA A 369 4.40 31.87 -4.37
N VAL A 370 5.42 31.88 -3.51
CA VAL A 370 6.79 31.50 -3.88
C VAL A 370 6.85 30.02 -4.26
N GLU A 371 6.28 29.13 -3.44
CA GLU A 371 6.21 27.69 -3.65
C GLU A 371 5.60 27.34 -5.02
N CYS A 372 4.47 27.96 -5.39
CA CYS A 372 3.84 27.79 -6.71
C CYS A 372 4.72 28.27 -7.88
N GLY A 373 5.66 29.19 -7.61
CA GLY A 373 6.58 29.75 -8.59
C GLY A 373 7.89 28.96 -8.74
N LEU A 374 8.19 28.06 -7.81
CA LEU A 374 9.35 27.18 -7.87
C LEU A 374 9.06 26.01 -8.81
N ARG A 375 10.02 25.73 -9.71
CA ARG A 375 9.98 24.65 -10.70
C ARG A 375 11.25 23.80 -10.61
N GLY A 376 11.91 23.84 -9.46
CA GLY A 376 13.22 23.23 -9.23
C GLY A 376 13.19 21.73 -9.02
N HIS A 377 12.56 21.00 -9.94
CA HIS A 377 12.50 19.53 -9.94
C HIS A 377 13.87 18.87 -10.20
N LEU A 378 14.93 19.65 -10.35
CA LEU A 378 16.31 19.17 -10.45
C LEU A 378 16.70 18.32 -9.24
N TRP A 379 16.30 18.71 -8.03
CA TRP A 379 16.68 18.01 -6.79
C TRP A 379 16.03 16.63 -6.66
N PRO A 380 14.70 16.46 -6.85
CA PRO A 380 14.09 15.13 -6.92
C PRO A 380 14.72 14.27 -8.01
N VAL A 381 14.94 14.81 -9.21
CA VAL A 381 15.56 14.05 -10.31
C VAL A 381 16.97 13.61 -9.93
N LEU A 382 17.78 14.50 -9.36
CA LEU A 382 19.12 14.17 -8.88
C LEU A 382 19.07 13.12 -7.77
N ALA A 383 18.16 13.24 -6.81
CA ALA A 383 17.99 12.26 -5.75
C ALA A 383 17.60 10.88 -6.30
N VAL A 384 16.68 10.81 -7.27
CA VAL A 384 16.30 9.57 -7.97
C VAL A 384 17.50 8.97 -8.69
N VAL A 385 18.24 9.77 -9.47
CA VAL A 385 19.41 9.30 -10.24
C VAL A 385 20.52 8.81 -9.29
N VAL A 386 20.86 9.58 -8.27
CA VAL A 386 21.92 9.22 -7.30
C VAL A 386 21.54 7.95 -6.53
N THR A 387 20.33 7.89 -5.97
CA THR A 387 19.87 6.69 -5.26
C THR A 387 19.81 5.47 -6.17
N PHE A 388 19.36 5.62 -7.41
CA PHE A 388 19.35 4.55 -8.39
C PHE A 388 20.77 4.05 -8.73
N LEU A 389 21.72 4.95 -8.97
CA LEU A 389 23.12 4.57 -9.26
C LEU A 389 23.77 3.84 -8.08
N ILE A 390 23.47 4.24 -6.85
CA ILE A 390 23.95 3.55 -5.64
C ILE A 390 23.34 2.14 -5.56
N ALA A 391 22.03 1.99 -5.82
CA ALA A 391 21.38 0.68 -5.84
C ALA A 391 21.97 -0.24 -6.92
N VAL A 392 22.24 0.29 -8.12
CA VAL A 392 22.93 -0.41 -9.22
C VAL A 392 24.33 -0.87 -8.81
N ASN A 393 25.06 -0.06 -8.05
CA ASN A 393 26.38 -0.43 -7.52
C ASN A 393 26.31 -1.32 -6.26
N GLY A 394 25.25 -2.11 -6.12
CA GLY A 394 25.06 -3.03 -4.97
C GLY A 394 24.90 -2.30 -3.63
N GLY A 395 24.43 -1.05 -3.64
CA GLY A 395 24.26 -0.24 -2.44
C GLY A 395 25.54 0.42 -1.92
N ARG A 396 26.63 0.41 -2.69
CA ARG A 396 27.94 0.91 -2.26
C ARG A 396 28.34 2.23 -2.91
N VAL A 397 29.04 3.07 -2.15
CA VAL A 397 29.73 4.28 -2.65
C VAL A 397 31.18 4.19 -2.17
N GLY A 398 32.10 3.93 -3.09
CA GLY A 398 33.48 3.59 -2.74
C GLY A 398 33.54 2.31 -1.90
N SER A 399 34.18 2.38 -0.73
CA SER A 399 34.27 1.26 0.23
C SER A 399 33.10 1.21 1.22
N SER A 400 32.23 2.22 1.25
CA SER A 400 31.14 2.32 2.22
C SER A 400 29.84 1.74 1.67
N VAL A 401 29.10 1.01 2.51
CA VAL A 401 27.73 0.56 2.21
C VAL A 401 26.76 1.65 2.64
N TRP A 402 25.96 2.15 1.71
CA TRP A 402 24.95 3.19 1.93
C TRP A 402 23.53 2.60 1.89
N MET A 403 23.30 1.56 1.09
CA MET A 403 22.03 0.84 1.03
C MET A 403 22.26 -0.63 1.33
N ASP A 404 21.63 -1.11 2.39
CA ASP A 404 21.70 -2.50 2.82
C ASP A 404 20.30 -2.99 3.18
N ALA A 405 19.43 -3.06 2.17
CA ALA A 405 18.11 -3.64 2.32
C ALA A 405 18.22 -5.16 2.47
N HIS A 406 17.84 -5.65 3.64
CA HIS A 406 17.76 -7.07 3.95
C HIS A 406 16.55 -7.35 4.84
N PHE A 407 16.20 -8.63 4.98
CA PHE A 407 15.19 -9.06 5.95
C PHE A 407 15.79 -9.02 7.36
N ASP A 408 15.10 -8.39 8.30
CA ASP A 408 15.54 -8.26 9.69
C ASP A 408 15.63 -9.64 10.38
N PRO A 409 16.83 -10.06 10.85
CA PRO A 409 17.01 -11.34 11.54
C PRO A 409 16.29 -11.43 12.90
N ASN A 410 15.87 -10.29 13.46
CA ASN A 410 15.07 -10.27 14.69
C ASN A 410 13.57 -10.50 14.43
N ARG A 411 13.14 -10.44 13.16
CA ARG A 411 11.73 -10.58 12.76
C ARG A 411 11.50 -11.79 11.86
N MET A 412 12.48 -12.13 11.04
CA MET A 412 12.45 -13.24 10.09
C MET A 412 13.45 -14.32 10.51
N PRO A 413 13.19 -15.60 10.22
CA PRO A 413 14.02 -16.72 10.66
C PRO A 413 15.28 -16.84 9.79
N VAL A 414 16.12 -15.80 9.76
CA VAL A 414 17.24 -15.68 8.82
C VAL A 414 18.28 -16.77 9.06
N GLU A 415 18.73 -16.92 10.30
CA GLU A 415 19.78 -17.89 10.64
C GLU A 415 19.26 -19.33 10.65
N ALA A 416 18.03 -19.56 11.10
CA ALA A 416 17.35 -20.85 10.94
C ALA A 416 17.27 -21.29 9.47
N VAL A 417 16.96 -20.39 8.54
CA VAL A 417 16.94 -20.71 7.11
C VAL A 417 18.34 -20.92 6.53
N ASN A 418 19.34 -20.14 6.98
CA ASN A 418 20.75 -20.40 6.63
C ASN A 418 21.15 -21.83 7.03
N TYR A 419 20.76 -22.27 8.23
CA TYR A 419 21.00 -23.62 8.72
C TYR A 419 20.27 -24.68 7.87
N LEU A 420 18.99 -24.47 7.54
CA LEU A 420 18.22 -25.38 6.68
C LEU A 420 18.90 -25.60 5.31
N GLN A 421 19.39 -24.53 4.69
CA GLN A 421 20.07 -24.59 3.40
C GLN A 421 21.43 -25.31 3.51
N ALA A 422 22.19 -25.03 4.57
CA ALA A 422 23.48 -25.66 4.81
C ALA A 422 23.36 -27.19 5.03
N GLN A 423 22.36 -27.62 5.80
CA GLN A 423 22.11 -29.03 6.11
C GLN A 423 21.30 -29.77 5.04
N LYS A 424 20.80 -29.07 4.00
CA LYS A 424 19.94 -29.61 2.94
C LYS A 424 18.75 -30.40 3.50
N LEU A 425 18.11 -29.86 4.54
CA LEU A 425 17.02 -30.55 5.22
C LEU A 425 15.81 -30.73 4.27
N PRO A 426 15.14 -31.90 4.32
CA PRO A 426 14.05 -32.21 3.40
C PRO A 426 12.81 -31.36 3.69
N GLY A 427 12.15 -30.90 2.61
CA GLY A 427 10.83 -30.29 2.67
C GLY A 427 9.68 -31.30 2.72
N PRO A 428 8.43 -30.83 2.85
CA PRO A 428 8.02 -29.42 2.96
C PRO A 428 8.22 -28.84 4.37
N VAL A 429 8.39 -27.52 4.44
CA VAL A 429 8.60 -26.78 5.70
C VAL A 429 7.28 -26.15 6.16
N LEU A 430 6.88 -26.45 7.39
CA LEU A 430 5.79 -25.75 8.07
C LEU A 430 6.36 -24.60 8.89
N SER A 431 5.74 -23.44 8.79
CA SER A 431 6.08 -22.26 9.57
C SER A 431 4.82 -21.47 9.92
N PRO A 432 4.93 -20.46 10.79
CA PRO A 432 3.98 -19.37 10.79
C PRO A 432 3.77 -18.82 9.37
N ASP A 433 2.53 -18.54 9.02
CA ASP A 433 2.07 -18.03 7.72
C ASP A 433 2.74 -16.68 7.39
N TYR A 434 2.93 -15.82 8.38
CA TYR A 434 3.63 -14.53 8.23
C TYR A 434 5.13 -14.65 7.93
N TRP A 435 5.73 -15.85 7.95
CA TRP A 435 7.07 -16.12 7.45
C TRP A 435 7.08 -16.77 6.07
N GLY A 436 5.93 -17.21 5.56
CA GLY A 436 5.82 -18.03 4.36
C GLY A 436 6.44 -17.37 3.12
N GLY A 437 6.15 -16.09 2.86
CA GLY A 437 6.75 -15.38 1.73
C GLY A 437 8.28 -15.28 1.80
N TYR A 438 8.87 -15.13 2.99
CA TYR A 438 10.32 -15.11 3.20
C TYR A 438 10.94 -16.49 2.94
N LEU A 439 10.29 -17.55 3.42
CA LEU A 439 10.70 -18.92 3.13
C LEU A 439 10.62 -19.22 1.63
N ILE A 440 9.56 -18.79 0.95
CA ILE A 440 9.43 -18.92 -0.51
C ILE A 440 10.60 -18.19 -1.19
N TYR A 441 10.89 -16.95 -0.79
CA TYR A 441 12.00 -16.19 -1.33
C TYR A 441 13.34 -16.91 -1.17
N ARG A 442 13.63 -17.49 0.01
CA ARG A 442 14.92 -18.13 0.27
C ARG A 442 15.04 -19.56 -0.28
N LEU A 443 13.95 -20.34 -0.27
CA LEU A 443 13.99 -21.79 -0.43
C LEU A 443 13.43 -22.29 -1.76
N TYR A 444 12.55 -21.53 -2.44
CA TYR A 444 12.00 -21.94 -3.73
C TYR A 444 13.08 -21.85 -4.85
N PRO A 445 13.16 -22.83 -5.79
CA PRO A 445 12.28 -23.99 -5.98
C PRO A 445 12.70 -25.26 -5.23
N GLY A 446 13.79 -25.23 -4.46
CA GLY A 446 14.35 -26.42 -3.81
C GLY A 446 13.45 -27.01 -2.72
N THR A 447 12.81 -26.16 -1.92
CA THR A 447 11.91 -26.58 -0.83
C THR A 447 10.63 -25.78 -0.87
N LYS A 448 9.50 -26.49 -0.76
CA LYS A 448 8.14 -25.91 -0.70
C LYS A 448 7.70 -25.65 0.73
N VAL A 449 6.81 -24.67 0.90
CA VAL A 449 6.18 -24.34 2.18
C VAL A 449 4.85 -25.10 2.35
N VAL A 450 4.46 -25.38 3.58
CA VAL A 450 3.13 -25.96 3.87
C VAL A 450 2.05 -24.89 3.84
N ILE A 451 2.37 -23.67 4.29
CA ILE A 451 1.47 -22.51 4.35
C ILE A 451 2.25 -21.21 4.12
N ASP A 452 1.58 -20.19 3.58
CA ASP A 452 2.05 -18.81 3.50
C ASP A 452 0.89 -17.81 3.68
N ASP A 453 1.18 -16.52 3.51
CA ASP A 453 0.26 -15.39 3.75
C ASP A 453 -0.74 -15.13 2.62
N ARG A 454 -0.80 -15.98 1.58
CA ARG A 454 -1.86 -15.96 0.55
C ARG A 454 -3.12 -16.66 1.08
N HIS A 455 -3.73 -16.12 2.13
CA HIS A 455 -4.85 -16.76 2.84
C HIS A 455 -6.05 -17.11 1.95
N ASP A 456 -6.26 -16.37 0.86
CA ASP A 456 -7.31 -16.61 -0.13
C ASP A 456 -7.12 -17.91 -0.93
N LEU A 457 -5.86 -18.37 -1.08
CA LEU A 457 -5.52 -19.63 -1.76
C LEU A 457 -5.86 -20.86 -0.89
N TYR A 458 -5.63 -20.77 0.42
CA TYR A 458 -5.74 -21.92 1.32
C TYR A 458 -7.19 -22.22 1.72
N GLY A 459 -8.02 -21.18 1.81
CA GLY A 459 -9.41 -21.30 2.20
C GLY A 459 -9.64 -21.44 3.71
N GLU A 460 -10.90 -21.30 4.11
CA GLU A 460 -11.30 -21.15 5.51
C GLU A 460 -11.06 -22.41 6.35
N GLU A 461 -11.39 -23.59 5.83
CA GLU A 461 -11.24 -24.86 6.59
C GLU A 461 -9.78 -25.16 6.91
N PHE A 462 -8.90 -24.97 5.92
CA PHE A 462 -7.47 -25.16 6.10
C PHE A 462 -6.91 -24.19 7.16
N LEU A 463 -7.26 -22.91 7.07
CA LEU A 463 -6.79 -21.90 8.01
C LEU A 463 -7.33 -22.12 9.43
N LYS A 464 -8.58 -22.60 9.58
CA LYS A 464 -9.10 -23.01 10.88
C LYS A 464 -8.28 -24.15 11.48
N SER A 465 -7.96 -25.17 10.70
CA SER A 465 -7.17 -26.32 11.16
C SER A 465 -5.74 -25.90 11.54
N TYR A 466 -5.11 -25.11 10.69
CA TYR A 466 -3.79 -24.52 10.95
C TYR A 466 -3.77 -23.64 12.21
N LEU A 467 -4.74 -22.74 12.39
CA LEU A 467 -4.82 -21.87 13.57
C LEU A 467 -5.09 -22.66 14.86
N LYS A 468 -5.89 -23.73 14.80
CA LYS A 468 -6.07 -24.66 15.93
C LYS A 468 -4.75 -25.28 16.34
N MET A 469 -3.95 -25.73 15.37
CA MET A 469 -2.61 -26.28 15.62
C MET A 469 -1.68 -25.24 16.24
N MET A 470 -1.56 -24.05 15.64
CA MET A 470 -0.68 -22.98 16.13
C MET A 470 -1.06 -22.49 17.54
N LYS A 471 -2.36 -22.49 17.87
CA LYS A 471 -2.89 -22.14 19.19
C LYS A 471 -2.98 -23.32 20.16
N VAL A 472 -2.47 -24.49 19.78
CA VAL A 472 -2.38 -25.68 20.65
C VAL A 472 -3.77 -26.18 21.13
N GLN A 473 -4.81 -26.00 20.31
CA GLN A 473 -6.18 -26.41 20.61
C GLN A 473 -6.39 -27.94 20.42
N PRO A 474 -7.48 -28.53 20.97
CA PRO A 474 -7.86 -29.91 20.68
C PRO A 474 -7.97 -30.16 19.16
N GLY A 475 -7.48 -31.32 18.69
CA GLY A 475 -7.38 -31.66 17.26
C GLY A 475 -6.04 -31.27 16.60
N ARG A 476 -5.11 -30.60 17.32
CA ARG A 476 -3.81 -30.15 16.76
C ARG A 476 -2.98 -31.23 16.05
N LYS A 477 -3.07 -32.49 16.50
CA LYS A 477 -2.26 -33.60 15.96
C LYS A 477 -2.70 -33.98 14.54
N GLU A 478 -3.97 -33.77 14.21
CA GLU A 478 -4.56 -34.15 12.93
C GLU A 478 -3.85 -33.41 11.78
N PHE A 479 -3.65 -32.08 11.90
CA PHE A 479 -2.99 -31.28 10.87
C PHE A 479 -1.54 -31.72 10.60
N LEU A 480 -0.76 -31.99 11.66
CA LEU A 480 0.64 -32.44 11.53
C LEU A 480 0.74 -33.83 10.88
N GLN A 481 -0.25 -34.69 11.11
CA GLN A 481 -0.30 -36.05 10.57
C GLN A 481 -0.79 -36.05 9.11
N GLU A 482 -1.81 -35.26 8.79
CA GLU A 482 -2.45 -35.19 7.48
C GLU A 482 -1.51 -34.67 6.38
N HIS A 483 -0.62 -33.74 6.71
CA HIS A 483 0.24 -33.05 5.73
C HIS A 483 1.67 -33.60 5.65
N GLU A 484 1.94 -34.78 6.24
CA GLU A 484 3.25 -35.47 6.23
C GLU A 484 4.46 -34.56 6.52
N ILE A 485 4.28 -33.62 7.45
CA ILE A 485 5.25 -32.56 7.71
C ILE A 485 6.53 -33.17 8.31
N ARG A 486 7.69 -32.78 7.76
CA ARG A 486 9.01 -33.30 8.17
C ARG A 486 9.89 -32.26 8.83
N CYS A 487 9.66 -30.98 8.56
CA CYS A 487 10.43 -29.88 9.11
C CYS A 487 9.49 -28.77 9.58
N LEU A 488 9.67 -28.31 10.81
CA LEU A 488 8.99 -27.16 11.38
C LEU A 488 10.03 -26.05 11.58
N VAL A 489 9.67 -24.82 11.19
CA VAL A 489 10.39 -23.59 11.53
C VAL A 489 9.40 -22.72 12.27
N LEU A 490 9.51 -22.69 13.60
CA LEU A 490 8.54 -22.01 14.46
C LEU A 490 9.20 -20.85 15.19
N ALA A 491 8.43 -19.81 15.51
CA ALA A 491 8.90 -18.75 16.38
C ALA A 491 9.24 -19.31 17.75
N ARG A 492 10.37 -18.88 18.34
CA ARG A 492 10.84 -19.39 19.64
C ARG A 492 9.76 -19.27 20.71
N GLU A 493 9.06 -18.14 20.74
CA GLU A 493 8.04 -17.83 21.75
C GLU A 493 6.65 -18.44 21.44
N ALA A 494 6.48 -19.14 20.32
CA ALA A 494 5.18 -19.68 19.96
C ALA A 494 4.75 -20.81 20.93
N ALA A 495 3.46 -20.82 21.28
CA ALA A 495 2.87 -21.84 22.16
C ALA A 495 3.14 -23.28 21.67
N LEU A 496 3.08 -23.49 20.35
CA LEU A 496 3.39 -24.78 19.74
C LEU A 496 4.85 -25.18 19.93
N THR A 497 5.79 -24.23 19.80
CA THR A 497 7.23 -24.46 20.03
C THR A 497 7.48 -24.91 21.46
N ASN A 498 7.00 -24.13 22.43
CA ASN A 498 7.19 -24.41 23.85
C ASN A 498 6.64 -25.78 24.24
N LEU A 499 5.43 -26.12 23.76
CA LEU A 499 4.85 -27.43 23.98
C LEU A 499 5.72 -28.56 23.41
N LEU A 500 6.19 -28.44 22.16
CA LEU A 500 6.97 -29.51 21.52
C LEU A 500 8.32 -29.71 22.20
N LEU A 501 8.97 -28.62 22.61
CA LEU A 501 10.21 -28.67 23.39
C LEU A 501 9.98 -29.26 24.78
N GLU A 502 8.90 -28.89 25.47
CA GLU A 502 8.54 -29.45 26.77
C GLU A 502 8.26 -30.95 26.68
N MET A 503 7.52 -31.40 25.66
CA MET A 503 7.28 -32.83 25.40
C MET A 503 8.59 -33.58 25.12
N GLN A 504 9.54 -32.97 24.40
CA GLN A 504 10.87 -33.54 24.16
C GLN A 504 11.66 -33.68 25.46
N MET A 505 11.56 -32.73 26.39
CA MET A 505 12.26 -32.75 27.68
C MET A 505 11.64 -33.70 28.71
N GLN A 506 10.30 -33.81 28.75
CA GLN A 506 9.59 -34.57 29.79
C GLN A 506 9.52 -36.08 29.51
N MET A 507 9.58 -36.49 28.24
CA MET A 507 9.51 -37.92 27.88
C MET A 507 10.76 -38.39 27.11
N PRO A 508 11.99 -38.28 27.66
CA PRO A 508 13.20 -38.72 26.96
C PRO A 508 13.26 -40.23 26.73
N LEU A 509 12.46 -41.01 27.48
CA LEU A 509 12.34 -42.47 27.38
C LEU A 509 11.40 -42.91 26.24
N GLU A 510 10.43 -42.06 25.86
CA GLU A 510 9.65 -42.24 24.63
C GLU A 510 10.34 -41.46 23.52
N LYS A 511 10.64 -42.06 22.36
CA LYS A 511 11.35 -41.33 21.30
C LYS A 511 10.50 -40.12 20.86
N PRO A 512 10.96 -38.87 21.05
CA PRO A 512 10.15 -37.72 20.68
C PRO A 512 9.93 -37.70 19.17
N ASP A 513 8.68 -37.44 18.76
CA ASP A 513 8.29 -37.37 17.35
C ASP A 513 9.07 -36.26 16.61
N TRP A 514 9.45 -35.20 17.33
CA TRP A 514 10.13 -34.00 16.84
C TRP A 514 11.39 -33.74 17.65
N ILE A 515 12.49 -33.42 16.96
CA ILE A 515 13.78 -33.13 17.58
C ILE A 515 14.25 -31.74 17.16
N GLU A 516 14.62 -30.92 18.14
CA GLU A 516 15.31 -29.64 17.88
C GLU A 516 16.69 -29.89 17.27
N VAL A 517 16.89 -29.32 16.08
CA VAL A 517 18.18 -29.38 15.36
C VAL A 517 18.86 -28.01 15.28
N TYR A 518 18.10 -26.94 15.51
CA TYR A 518 18.59 -25.56 15.54
C TYR A 518 17.68 -24.67 16.37
N GLY A 519 18.26 -23.67 17.04
CA GLY A 519 17.50 -22.62 17.71
C GLY A 519 18.32 -21.34 17.89
N ASP A 520 17.71 -20.19 17.61
CA ASP A 520 18.19 -18.83 17.92
C ASP A 520 17.08 -18.01 18.60
N ASP A 521 17.31 -16.75 18.97
CA ASP A 521 16.31 -15.92 19.67
C ASP A 521 14.99 -15.73 18.89
N THR A 522 14.99 -15.91 17.58
CA THR A 522 13.85 -15.68 16.68
C THR A 522 13.09 -16.97 16.39
N ALA A 523 13.79 -18.07 16.11
CA ALA A 523 13.24 -19.29 15.53
C ALA A 523 13.88 -20.58 16.07
N VAL A 524 13.08 -21.64 16.06
CA VAL A 524 13.47 -23.01 16.38
C VAL A 524 13.13 -23.91 15.19
N VAL A 525 14.08 -24.78 14.81
CA VAL A 525 13.90 -25.79 13.77
C VAL A 525 13.74 -27.15 14.41
N LEU A 526 12.60 -27.79 14.14
CA LEU A 526 12.28 -29.14 14.60
C LEU A 526 12.17 -30.06 13.38
N VAL A 527 12.78 -31.24 13.45
CA VAL A 527 12.69 -32.25 12.39
C VAL A 527 11.99 -33.50 12.92
N ARG A 528 11.09 -34.06 12.11
CA ARG A 528 10.39 -35.29 12.45
C ARG A 528 11.35 -36.46 12.31
N LYS A 529 11.45 -37.31 13.33
CA LYS A 529 12.22 -38.55 13.21
C LYS A 529 11.44 -39.52 12.33
N GLY A 530 11.89 -39.74 11.09
CA GLY A 530 11.29 -40.76 10.23
C GLY A 530 11.45 -42.17 10.82
N PRO A 531 10.66 -43.17 10.39
CA PRO A 531 11.04 -44.56 10.63
C PRO A 531 12.46 -44.74 10.06
N ALA A 532 13.37 -45.35 10.83
CA ALA A 532 14.72 -45.60 10.37
C ALA A 532 14.66 -46.21 8.98
N SER A 533 15.15 -45.48 7.97
CA SER A 533 15.38 -46.10 6.68
C SER A 533 16.48 -47.13 6.93
N ASN A 534 16.11 -48.40 7.02
CA ASN A 534 17.07 -49.49 6.90
C ASN A 534 17.78 -49.29 5.56
N ARG A 535 18.99 -48.74 5.61
CA ARG A 535 19.99 -48.86 4.56
C ARG A 535 21.17 -49.59 5.16
#